data_AF-A0A498P2K5-F1
#
_entry.id   AF-A0A498P2K5-F1
#
_cell.length_a   1.000
_cell.length_b   1.000
_cell.length_c   1.000
_cell.angle_alpha   90.00
_cell.angle_beta   90.00
_cell.angle_gamma   90.00
#
_symmetry.space_group_name_H-M   'P 1'
#
loop_
_entity.id
_entity.type
_entity.pdbx_description
1 polymer ?
#
loop_
_entity_poly.entity_id
_entity_poly.type
_entity_poly.pdbx_seq_one_letter_code
_entity_poly.pdbx_strand_id
1 'polypeptide(L)'
;MRYLAARDHTTADCVVCCMLSHGQAEGIVGVDGRIVTYQELVKTLSPNYCPSLFKKPKLFFIQACRGTDNQPAAFPQIFSEDKDMPVSDAAVPADSIPEMADYLLAMSTVPHYASYREIEKGTWFIQSLCRNLKLLVPRRGSGAVGCGGRGL
;
A
#
# COMPACT_ATOMS: atom_id res chain seq x y z
N MET A 1 14.70 4.39 -2.35
CA MET A 1 13.89 4.94 -1.24
C MET A 1 14.60 6.00 -0.41
N ARG A 2 15.90 5.88 -0.08
CA ARG A 2 16.63 6.87 0.74
C ARG A 2 16.52 8.33 0.25
N TYR A 3 16.64 8.56 -1.06
CA TYR A 3 16.45 9.91 -1.62
C TYR A 3 15.05 10.47 -1.37
N LEU A 4 13.99 9.64 -1.51
CA LEU A 4 12.62 10.05 -1.21
C LEU A 4 12.45 10.39 0.28
N ALA A 5 13.00 9.57 1.17
CA ALA A 5 12.96 9.81 2.62
C ALA A 5 13.68 11.09 3.05
N ALA A 6 14.75 11.46 2.35
CA ALA A 6 15.53 12.66 2.64
C ALA A 6 14.87 13.98 2.18
N ARG A 7 13.76 13.91 1.42
CA ARG A 7 13.02 15.11 1.00
C ARG A 7 12.22 15.68 2.16
N ASP A 8 12.01 17.00 2.13
CA ASP A 8 11.01 17.64 2.98
C ASP A 8 9.61 17.44 2.37
N HIS A 9 8.74 16.76 3.12
CA HIS A 9 7.35 16.48 2.75
C HIS A 9 6.37 17.34 3.53
N THR A 10 6.81 18.39 4.23
CA THR A 10 5.94 19.21 5.09
C THR A 10 4.72 19.77 4.35
N THR A 11 4.86 20.12 3.08
CA THR A 11 3.77 20.64 2.22
C THR A 11 2.99 19.56 1.47
N ALA A 12 3.41 18.29 1.53
CA ALA A 12 2.71 17.18 0.88
C ALA A 12 1.58 16.64 1.76
N ASP A 13 0.49 16.17 1.15
CA ASP A 13 -0.61 15.53 1.88
C ASP A 13 -0.31 14.05 2.21
N CYS A 14 0.38 13.36 1.31
CA CYS A 14 0.71 11.94 1.42
C CYS A 14 1.92 11.59 0.55
N VAL A 15 2.39 10.35 0.69
CA VAL A 15 3.33 9.74 -0.26
C VAL A 15 2.70 8.50 -0.87
N VAL A 16 2.86 8.36 -2.18
CA VAL A 16 2.43 7.18 -2.93
C VAL A 16 3.64 6.57 -3.63
N CYS A 17 3.91 5.30 -3.33
CA CYS A 17 5.00 4.53 -3.91
C CYS A 17 4.44 3.35 -4.71
N CYS A 18 4.62 3.39 -6.04
CA CYS A 18 4.28 2.29 -6.93
C CYS A 18 5.57 1.53 -7.30
N MET A 19 5.68 0.27 -6.90
CA MET A 19 6.85 -0.57 -7.18
C MET A 19 6.43 -1.73 -8.09
N LEU A 20 7.01 -1.78 -9.29
CA LEU A 20 6.77 -2.79 -10.29
C LEU A 20 8.10 -3.47 -10.60
N SER A 21 8.33 -4.68 -10.09
CA SER A 21 9.60 -5.40 -10.32
C SER A 21 9.39 -6.91 -10.34
N HIS A 22 10.46 -7.63 -10.63
CA HIS A 22 10.56 -9.03 -10.23
C HIS A 22 10.61 -9.10 -8.70
N GLY A 23 10.06 -10.18 -8.16
CA GLY A 23 10.18 -10.49 -6.75
C GLY A 23 10.43 -11.96 -6.55
N GLN A 24 10.82 -12.28 -5.32
CA GLN A 24 11.01 -13.62 -4.81
C GLN A 24 10.25 -13.72 -3.47
N ALA A 25 10.23 -14.90 -2.85
CA ALA A 25 9.59 -15.10 -1.55
C ALA A 25 10.05 -14.07 -0.51
N GLU A 26 11.35 -13.78 -0.53
CA GLU A 26 12.03 -12.87 0.40
C GLU A 26 11.75 -11.37 0.16
N GLY A 27 11.34 -10.96 -1.05
CA GLY A 27 11.12 -9.54 -1.33
C GLY A 27 11.21 -9.12 -2.79
N ILE A 28 11.49 -7.83 -3.00
CA ILE A 28 11.57 -7.20 -4.32
C ILE A 28 13.02 -7.23 -4.80
N VAL A 29 13.23 -7.65 -6.04
CA VAL A 29 14.56 -7.68 -6.66
C VAL A 29 14.86 -6.32 -7.29
N GLY A 30 15.99 -5.72 -6.92
CA GLY A 30 16.54 -4.50 -7.49
C GLY A 30 17.29 -4.75 -8.80
N VAL A 31 17.58 -3.66 -9.52
CA VAL A 31 18.38 -3.73 -10.77
C VAL A 31 19.82 -4.19 -10.55
N ASP A 32 20.31 -4.07 -9.31
CA ASP A 32 21.62 -4.55 -8.85
C ASP A 32 21.57 -6.04 -8.42
N GLY A 33 20.43 -6.71 -8.64
CA GLY A 33 20.20 -8.10 -8.24
C GLY A 33 19.99 -8.30 -6.74
N ARG A 34 20.04 -7.24 -5.93
CA ARG A 34 19.83 -7.33 -4.48
C ARG A 34 18.35 -7.42 -4.17
N ILE A 35 18.02 -8.11 -3.08
CA ILE A 35 16.65 -8.23 -2.59
C ILE A 35 16.42 -7.19 -1.50
N VAL A 36 15.29 -6.51 -1.56
CA VAL A 36 14.81 -5.62 -0.51
C VAL A 36 13.46 -6.10 -0.02
N THR A 37 13.35 -6.30 1.28
CA THR A 37 12.11 -6.70 1.93
C THR A 37 11.10 -5.54 1.96
N TYR A 38 9.82 -5.88 2.05
CA TYR A 38 8.76 -4.88 2.22
C TYR A 38 8.92 -4.07 3.51
N GLN A 39 9.41 -4.72 4.57
CA GLN A 39 9.69 -4.09 5.86
C GLN A 39 10.79 -3.03 5.74
N GLU A 40 11.87 -3.31 5.02
CA GLU A 40 12.94 -2.32 4.77
C GLU A 40 12.42 -1.11 3.97
N LEU A 41 11.55 -1.34 2.98
CA LEU A 41 10.95 -0.27 2.19
C LEU A 41 10.06 0.65 3.02
N VAL A 42 9.15 0.05 3.79
CA VAL A 42 8.22 0.76 4.69
C VAL A 42 8.99 1.51 5.78
N LYS A 43 9.97 0.85 6.43
CA LYS A 43 10.81 1.44 7.48
C LYS A 43 11.54 2.69 6.99
N THR A 44 11.93 2.74 5.71
CA THR A 44 12.62 3.91 5.14
C THR A 44 11.78 5.20 5.23
N LEU A 45 10.45 5.10 5.31
CA LEU A 45 9.54 6.25 5.45
C LEU A 45 8.95 6.39 6.87
N SER A 46 9.45 5.65 7.85
CA SER A 46 8.93 5.75 9.23
C SER A 46 9.21 7.12 9.82
N PRO A 47 8.41 7.57 10.82
CA PRO A 47 8.62 8.89 11.44
C PRO A 47 10.04 9.11 11.97
N ASN A 48 10.75 8.03 12.33
CA ASN A 48 12.14 8.08 12.79
C ASN A 48 13.14 8.44 11.67
N TYR A 49 12.85 8.06 10.42
CA TYR A 49 13.71 8.31 9.27
C TYR A 49 13.19 9.43 8.36
N CYS A 50 11.89 9.73 8.41
CA CYS A 50 11.23 10.75 7.62
C CYS A 50 10.18 11.51 8.46
N PRO A 51 10.59 12.41 9.36
CA PRO A 51 9.68 13.10 10.29
C PRO A 51 8.62 13.96 9.58
N SER A 52 8.92 14.49 8.39
CA SER A 52 8.00 15.31 7.59
C SER A 52 6.78 14.53 7.06
N LEU A 53 6.77 13.19 7.20
CA LEU A 53 5.64 12.30 6.90
C LEU A 53 4.90 11.79 8.16
N PHE A 54 5.21 12.33 9.35
CA PHE A 54 4.47 12.01 10.57
C PHE A 54 2.98 12.36 10.41
N LYS A 55 2.08 11.44 10.76
CA LYS A 55 0.61 11.55 10.60
C LYS A 55 0.12 11.74 9.16
N LYS A 56 0.96 11.47 8.16
CA LYS A 56 0.59 11.56 6.73
C LYS A 56 0.44 10.17 6.12
N PRO A 57 -0.58 9.90 5.29
CA PRO A 57 -0.74 8.59 4.64
C PRO A 57 0.46 8.21 3.77
N LYS A 58 0.90 6.97 3.89
CA LYS A 58 2.02 6.37 3.15
C LYS A 58 1.51 5.14 2.39
N LEU A 59 1.14 5.35 1.13
CA LEU A 59 0.50 4.34 0.29
C LEU A 59 1.55 3.61 -0.55
N PHE A 60 1.60 2.29 -0.45
CA PHE A 60 2.49 1.43 -1.20
C PHE A 60 1.68 0.46 -2.07
N PHE A 61 1.85 0.56 -3.38
CA PHE A 61 1.27 -0.36 -4.36
C PHE A 61 2.39 -1.18 -4.98
N ILE A 62 2.43 -2.48 -4.65
CA ILE A 62 3.57 -3.31 -5.01
C ILE A 62 3.12 -4.49 -5.87
N GLN A 63 3.66 -4.50 -7.08
CA GLN A 63 3.55 -5.57 -8.05
C GLN A 63 4.90 -6.29 -8.10
N ALA A 64 4.99 -7.44 -7.47
CA ALA A 64 6.15 -8.32 -7.51
C ALA A 64 5.70 -9.76 -7.30
N CYS A 65 6.30 -10.71 -8.04
CA CYS A 65 6.08 -12.13 -7.75
C CYS A 65 6.63 -12.43 -6.34
N ARG A 66 5.96 -13.31 -5.59
CA ARG A 66 6.45 -13.75 -4.26
C ARG A 66 6.74 -15.24 -4.22
N GLY A 67 6.86 -15.85 -5.40
CA GLY A 67 7.12 -17.27 -5.61
C GLY A 67 6.75 -17.67 -7.04
N THR A 68 6.91 -18.95 -7.34
CA THR A 68 6.61 -19.55 -8.65
C THR A 68 5.27 -20.27 -8.68
N ASP A 69 4.61 -20.43 -7.54
CA ASP A 69 3.39 -21.21 -7.44
C ASP A 69 2.21 -20.39 -7.99
N ASN A 70 1.33 -21.07 -8.72
CA ASN A 70 0.08 -20.47 -9.15
C ASN A 70 -0.89 -20.40 -7.97
N GLN A 71 -1.52 -19.24 -7.74
CA GLN A 71 -2.61 -19.15 -6.75
C GLN A 71 -3.71 -20.11 -7.15
N PRO A 72 -4.10 -21.08 -6.29
CA PRO A 72 -5.28 -21.88 -6.55
C PRO A 72 -6.50 -20.96 -6.60
N ALA A 73 -7.40 -21.21 -7.54
CA ALA A 73 -8.67 -20.49 -7.60
C ALA A 73 -9.48 -20.82 -6.35
N ALA A 74 -9.81 -19.79 -5.55
CA ALA A 74 -10.75 -19.95 -4.46
C ALA A 74 -12.17 -19.97 -5.04
N PHE A 75 -12.89 -21.08 -4.87
CA PHE A 75 -14.33 -21.12 -5.05
C PHE A 75 -14.95 -20.62 -3.75
N PRO A 76 -15.77 -19.55 -3.77
CA PRO A 76 -16.33 -19.00 -2.55
C PRO A 76 -17.27 -20.04 -1.92
N GLN A 77 -16.81 -20.67 -0.83
CA GLN A 77 -17.72 -21.29 0.12
C GLN A 77 -18.31 -20.15 0.95
N ILE A 78 -19.63 -20.13 1.08
CA ILE A 78 -20.36 -19.15 1.89
C ILE A 78 -20.02 -19.49 3.34
N PHE A 79 -18.98 -18.84 3.88
CA PHE A 79 -18.68 -18.90 5.31
C PHE A 79 -19.62 -17.94 6.02
N SER A 80 -20.39 -18.47 6.98
CA SER A 80 -21.17 -17.69 7.94
C SER A 80 -20.24 -16.76 8.73
N GLU A 81 -20.69 -15.53 8.95
CA GLU A 81 -19.97 -14.50 9.70
C GLU A 81 -19.78 -14.92 11.17
N ASP A 82 -18.63 -15.51 11.51
CA ASP A 82 -18.12 -15.44 12.88
C ASP A 82 -17.20 -14.22 12.99
N LYS A 83 -17.73 -13.17 13.64
CA LYS A 83 -17.00 -11.95 13.99
C LYS A 83 -16.21 -12.16 15.27
N ASP A 84 -15.04 -12.79 15.16
CA ASP A 84 -14.00 -12.64 16.17
C ASP A 84 -12.94 -11.65 15.65
N MET A 85 -13.13 -10.39 16.00
CA MET A 85 -12.08 -9.38 15.91
C MET A 85 -10.99 -9.75 16.92
N PRO A 86 -9.71 -9.91 16.52
CA PRO A 86 -8.64 -10.10 17.50
C PRO A 86 -8.53 -8.83 18.35
N VAL A 87 -8.89 -8.94 19.64
CA VAL A 87 -8.61 -7.91 20.64
C VAL A 87 -7.12 -7.96 20.93
N SER A 88 -6.38 -6.92 20.52
CA SER A 88 -4.98 -6.75 20.89
C SER A 88 -4.89 -6.05 22.25
N ASP A 89 -4.19 -6.66 23.19
CA ASP A 89 -3.91 -6.18 24.56
C ASP A 89 -2.66 -5.29 24.65
N ALA A 90 -2.10 -4.88 23.51
CA ALA A 90 -0.88 -4.08 23.46
C ALA A 90 -1.13 -2.65 23.98
N ALA A 91 -0.58 -2.34 25.16
CA ALA A 91 -0.55 -0.99 25.70
C ALA A 91 0.36 -0.09 24.85
N VAL A 92 -0.23 0.79 24.04
CA VAL A 92 0.48 1.87 23.36
C VAL A 92 0.57 3.05 24.33
N PRO A 93 1.76 3.56 24.68
CA PRO A 93 1.90 4.78 25.47
C PRO A 93 1.03 5.89 24.88
N ALA A 94 0.28 6.62 25.73
CA ALA A 94 -0.77 7.56 25.30
C ALA A 94 -0.30 8.66 24.32
N ASP A 95 1.00 8.95 24.30
CA ASP A 95 1.63 9.95 23.42
C ASP A 95 2.43 9.34 22.25
N SER A 96 2.37 8.02 22.05
CA SER A 96 3.10 7.32 20.99
C SER A 96 2.16 6.76 19.94
N ILE A 97 2.55 6.90 18.68
CA ILE A 97 1.88 6.26 17.54
C ILE A 97 2.79 5.10 17.09
N PRO A 98 2.25 3.92 16.75
CA PRO A 98 3.05 2.83 16.22
C PRO A 98 3.92 3.27 15.05
N GLU A 99 5.16 2.78 14.96
CA GLU A 99 6.12 3.18 13.92
C GLU A 99 5.58 2.93 12.48
N MET A 100 4.66 1.98 12.34
CA MET A 100 3.97 1.63 11.09
C MET A 100 2.52 2.15 11.01
N ALA A 101 2.17 3.20 11.74
CA ALA A 101 0.88 3.87 11.55
C ALA A 101 0.83 4.67 10.24
N ASP A 102 -0.38 4.86 9.72
CA ASP A 102 -0.67 5.60 8.48
C ASP A 102 -0.10 4.96 7.20
N TYR A 103 0.16 3.65 7.20
CA TYR A 103 0.58 2.91 6.02
C TYR A 103 -0.58 2.14 5.39
N LEU A 104 -0.65 2.15 4.06
CA LEU A 104 -1.46 1.22 3.29
C LEU A 104 -0.52 0.43 2.39
N LEU A 105 -0.51 -0.89 2.52
CA LEU A 105 0.27 -1.79 1.69
C LEU A 105 -0.68 -2.65 0.84
N ALA A 106 -0.69 -2.42 -0.46
CA ALA A 106 -1.47 -3.19 -1.43
C ALA A 106 -0.52 -3.99 -2.33
N MET A 107 -0.63 -5.33 -2.26
CA MET A 107 0.26 -6.27 -2.92
C MET A 107 -0.51 -7.04 -3.99
N SER A 108 0.08 -7.24 -5.18
CA SER A 108 -0.57 -7.99 -6.26
C SER A 108 -0.72 -9.48 -5.99
N THR A 109 0.05 -10.03 -5.04
CA THR A 109 0.05 -11.45 -4.67
C THR A 109 0.24 -11.61 -3.17
N VAL A 110 -0.35 -12.68 -2.63
CA VAL A 110 0.00 -13.16 -1.30
C VAL A 110 1.38 -13.86 -1.35
N PRO A 111 2.09 -14.01 -0.22
CA PRO A 111 3.39 -14.69 -0.19
C PRO A 111 3.33 -16.06 -0.88
N HIS A 112 4.41 -16.46 -1.56
CA HIS A 112 4.59 -17.73 -2.31
C HIS A 112 4.00 -17.79 -3.73
N TYR A 113 3.29 -16.76 -4.19
CA TYR A 113 2.59 -16.86 -5.46
C TYR A 113 3.06 -15.93 -6.57
N ALA A 114 2.90 -16.42 -7.81
CA ALA A 114 3.19 -15.72 -9.04
C ALA A 114 2.19 -14.58 -9.30
N SER A 115 2.69 -13.48 -9.84
CA SER A 115 1.89 -12.30 -10.12
C SER A 115 1.51 -12.25 -11.61
N TYR A 116 0.21 -12.15 -11.90
CA TYR A 116 -0.29 -12.27 -13.27
C TYR A 116 -0.11 -10.97 -14.06
N ARG A 117 0.55 -11.09 -15.22
CA ARG A 117 0.79 -10.01 -16.17
C ARG A 117 0.35 -10.44 -17.56
N GLU A 118 -0.47 -9.61 -18.18
CA GLU A 118 -0.71 -9.69 -19.62
C GLU A 118 0.39 -8.91 -20.35
N ILE A 119 0.99 -9.50 -21.38
CA ILE A 119 2.17 -8.92 -22.05
C ILE A 119 1.84 -7.56 -22.67
N GLU A 120 0.68 -7.44 -23.32
CA GLU A 120 0.26 -6.22 -24.02
C GLU A 120 -0.46 -5.23 -23.11
N LYS A 121 -1.30 -5.70 -22.18
CA LYS A 121 -2.14 -4.83 -21.35
C LYS A 121 -1.55 -4.48 -19.98
N GLY A 122 -0.44 -5.10 -19.61
CA GLY A 122 0.18 -4.93 -18.28
C GLY A 122 -0.47 -5.80 -17.20
N THR A 123 -0.15 -5.54 -15.94
CA THR A 123 -0.58 -6.41 -14.83
C THR A 123 -2.03 -6.17 -14.43
N TRP A 124 -2.76 -7.24 -14.11
CA TRP A 124 -4.19 -7.15 -13.77
C TRP A 124 -4.44 -6.29 -12.53
N PHE A 125 -3.53 -6.38 -11.55
CA PHE A 125 -3.56 -5.56 -10.34
C PHE A 125 -3.49 -4.07 -10.67
N ILE A 126 -2.51 -3.64 -11.48
CA ILE A 126 -2.34 -2.22 -11.83
C ILE A 126 -3.47 -1.73 -12.73
N GLN A 127 -3.92 -2.55 -13.68
CA GLN A 127 -5.11 -2.22 -14.50
C GLN A 127 -6.34 -1.97 -13.62
N SER A 128 -6.61 -2.86 -12.68
CA SER A 128 -7.73 -2.76 -11.74
C SER A 128 -7.58 -1.56 -10.80
N LEU A 129 -6.38 -1.34 -10.26
CA LEU A 129 -6.08 -0.18 -9.41
C LEU A 129 -6.34 1.12 -10.18
N CYS A 130 -5.77 1.30 -11.36
CA CYS A 130 -5.96 2.50 -12.16
C CYS A 130 -7.43 2.70 -12.57
N ARG A 131 -8.15 1.62 -12.91
CA ARG A 131 -9.58 1.69 -13.23
C ARG A 131 -10.39 2.19 -12.04
N ASN A 132 -10.21 1.59 -10.86
CA ASN A 132 -10.96 1.96 -9.66
C ASN A 132 -10.60 3.38 -9.18
N LEU A 133 -9.33 3.77 -9.24
CA LEU A 133 -8.93 5.14 -8.92
C LEU A 133 -9.60 6.17 -9.85
N LYS A 134 -9.76 5.85 -11.14
CA LYS A 134 -10.45 6.75 -12.09
C LYS A 134 -11.96 6.83 -11.85
N LEU A 135 -12.59 5.72 -11.48
CA LEU A 135 -14.04 5.63 -11.31
C LEU A 135 -14.52 6.14 -9.94
N LEU A 136 -13.75 5.88 -8.89
CA LEU A 136 -14.22 6.02 -7.51
C LEU A 136 -13.62 7.23 -6.78
N VAL A 137 -12.51 7.80 -7.25
CA VAL A 137 -11.91 8.98 -6.60
C VAL A 137 -12.61 10.24 -7.11
N PRO A 138 -13.29 11.01 -6.24
CA PRO A 138 -13.96 12.23 -6.64
C PRO A 138 -12.95 13.23 -7.23
N ARG A 139 -13.23 13.72 -8.44
CA ARG A 139 -12.46 14.80 -9.05
C ARG A 139 -13.13 16.12 -8.72
N ARG A 140 -12.38 17.10 -8.20
CA ARG A 140 -12.87 18.48 -8.13
C ARG A 140 -12.99 19.00 -9.58
N GLY A 141 -14.21 19.00 -10.12
CA GLY A 141 -14.61 19.43 -11.47
C GLY A 141 -15.13 18.24 -12.30
N SER A 142 -16.44 18.00 -12.41
CA SER A 142 -17.45 18.90 -12.96
C SER A 142 -18.79 18.74 -12.24
N GLY A 143 -19.34 19.84 -11.72
CA GLY A 143 -20.60 19.87 -10.99
C GLY A 143 -20.39 20.16 -9.50
N ALA A 144 -20.52 21.44 -9.14
CA ALA A 144 -20.50 21.88 -7.76
C ALA A 144 -21.63 21.22 -6.96
N VAL A 145 -21.29 20.55 -5.87
CA VAL A 145 -22.12 20.54 -4.66
C VAL A 145 -21.24 21.13 -3.57
N GLY A 146 -21.47 22.41 -3.29
CA GLY A 146 -20.86 23.05 -2.14
C GLY A 146 -21.35 22.37 -0.87
N CYS A 147 -20.42 21.87 -0.04
CA CYS A 147 -20.70 21.69 1.37
C CYS A 147 -20.92 23.09 1.96
N GLY A 148 -22.17 23.52 1.99
CA GLY A 148 -22.60 24.64 2.81
C GLY A 148 -22.30 24.30 4.27
N GLY A 149 -21.38 25.03 4.87
CA GLY A 149 -21.27 25.09 6.31
C GLY A 149 -22.59 25.61 6.87
N ARG A 150 -23.16 24.86 7.81
CA ARG A 150 -24.08 25.42 8.79
C ARG A 150 -23.35 25.37 10.11
N GLY A 151 -22.88 26.54 10.52
CA GLY A 151 -22.70 26.83 11.93
C GLY A 151 -24.06 26.81 12.60
N LEU A 152 -24.08 26.21 13.79
CA LEU A 152 -24.79 26.70 14.97
C LEU A 152 -23.77 26.64 16.10
#